data_AF-A0A7C5FQ67-F1
#
_entry.id   AF-A0A7C5FQ67-F1
#
_cell.length_a   1.000
_cell.length_b   1.000
_cell.length_c   1.000
_cell.angle_alpha   90.00
_cell.angle_beta   90.00
_cell.angle_gamma   90.00
#
_symmetry.space_group_name_H-M   'P 1'
#
loop_
_entity.id
_entity.type
_entity.pdbx_description
1 polymer ?
#
loop_
_entity_poly.entity_id
_entity_poly.type
_entity_poly.pdbx_seq_one_letter_code
_entity_poly.pdbx_strand_id
1 'polypeptide(L)' 'MKKIINGVESLLEESLNGFAKAHEDIIEFNHQPHFVSRKQKAESGKVVLISGGGSGHEPLHTGL' A
#
# COMPACT_ATOMS: atom_id res chain seq x y z
N MET A 1 -22.85 13.90 -5.33
CA MET A 1 -21.66 13.12 -4.92
C MET A 1 -20.47 13.51 -5.78
N LYS A 2 -19.28 13.73 -5.20
CA LYS A 2 -18.04 14.07 -5.95
C LYS A 2 -16.94 13.01 -5.85
N LYS A 3 -17.12 11.98 -5.01
CA LYS A 3 -16.12 10.93 -4.76
C LYS A 3 -16.66 9.57 -5.22
N ILE A 4 -15.80 8.76 -5.82
CA ILE A 4 -16.07 7.37 -6.17
C ILE A 4 -15.56 6.51 -5.01
N ILE A 5 -16.41 6.24 -4.02
CA ILE A 5 -16.09 5.44 -2.83
C ILE A 5 -17.34 4.66 -2.40
N ASN A 6 -17.17 3.46 -1.83
CA ASN A 6 -18.30 2.68 -1.30
C ASN A 6 -18.71 3.16 0.09
N GLY A 7 -17.74 3.43 0.97
CA GLY A 7 -17.95 3.95 2.31
C GLY A 7 -16.68 4.59 2.87
N VAL A 8 -16.82 5.50 3.83
CA VAL A 8 -15.66 6.17 4.43
C VAL A 8 -14.81 5.21 5.27
N GLU A 9 -15.46 4.27 5.96
CA GLU A 9 -14.80 3.27 6.80
C GLU A 9 -14.03 2.23 5.99
N SER A 10 -14.51 1.89 4.78
CA SER A 10 -13.88 0.88 3.92
C SER A 10 -12.87 1.45 2.93
N LEU A 11 -12.81 2.78 2.79
CA LEU A 11 -12.03 3.45 1.75
C LEU A 11 -10.54 3.04 1.75
N LEU A 12 -9.91 3.03 2.92
CA LEU A 12 -8.49 2.69 3.05
C LEU A 12 -8.22 1.24 2.64
N GLU A 13 -9.01 0.32 3.19
CA GLU A 13 -8.88 -1.11 2.95
C GLU A 13 -9.14 -1.45 1.48
N GLU A 14 -10.20 -0.91 0.88
CA GLU A 14 -10.53 -1.12 -0.53
C GLU A 14 -9.45 -0.56 -1.47
N SER A 15 -8.92 0.63 -1.16
CA SER A 15 -7.84 1.25 -1.94
C SER A 15 -6.56 0.39 -1.92
N LEU A 16 -6.14 -0.06 -0.74
CA LEU A 16 -4.95 -0.91 -0.59
C LEU A 16 -5.12 -2.29 -1.23
N ASN A 17 -6.31 -2.89 -1.11
CA ASN A 17 -6.64 -4.13 -1.80
C ASN A 17 -6.60 -3.96 -3.34
N GLY A 18 -7.12 -2.85 -3.85
CA GLY A 18 -7.05 -2.53 -5.28
C GLY A 18 -5.61 -2.36 -5.76
N PHE A 19 -4.81 -1.61 -5.01
CA PHE A 19 -3.39 -1.40 -5.30
C PHE A 19 -2.59 -2.70 -5.27
N ALA A 20 -2.79 -3.55 -4.26
CA ALA A 20 -2.16 -4.86 -4.13
C ALA A 20 -2.50 -5.80 -5.31
N LYS A 21 -3.75 -5.80 -5.76
CA LYS A 21 -4.17 -6.59 -6.93
C LYS A 21 -3.59 -6.05 -8.23
N ALA A 22 -3.52 -4.73 -8.39
CA ALA A 22 -2.99 -4.09 -9.60
C ALA A 22 -1.47 -4.31 -9.77
N HIS A 23 -0.75 -4.55 -8.67
CA HIS A 23 0.70 -4.71 -8.63
C HIS A 23 1.14 -6.01 -7.93
N GLU A 24 0.33 -7.07 -8.04
CA GLU A 24 0.54 -8.36 -7.33
C GLU A 24 1.86 -9.06 -7.71
N ASP A 25 2.46 -8.65 -8.82
CA ASP A 25 3.76 -9.09 -9.33
C ASP A 25 4.92 -8.56 -8.48
N ILE A 26 4.80 -7.36 -7.92
CA ILE A 26 5.91 -6.66 -7.25
C ILE A 26 5.68 -6.30 -5.78
N ILE A 27 4.43 -6.27 -5.29
CA ILE A 27 4.13 -5.93 -3.89
C ILE A 27 3.33 -7.00 -3.14
N GLU A 28 3.36 -6.89 -1.82
CA GLU A 28 2.54 -7.63 -0.86
C GLU A 28 1.90 -6.62 0.10
N PHE A 29 0.59 -6.78 0.34
CA PHE A 29 -0.17 -5.98 1.31
C PHE A 29 -0.43 -6.79 2.58
N ASN A 30 -0.08 -6.23 3.73
CA ASN A 30 -0.42 -6.76 5.04
C ASN A 30 -1.62 -6.00 5.61
N HIS A 31 -2.70 -6.72 5.90
CA HIS A 31 -3.98 -6.11 6.31
C HIS A 31 -3.96 -5.55 7.74
N GLN A 32 -3.20 -6.15 8.66
CA GLN A 32 -3.12 -5.69 10.04
C GLN A 32 -1.74 -6.01 10.64
N PRO A 33 -0.92 -5.01 10.99
CA PRO A 33 -1.08 -3.57 10.70
C PRO A 33 -1.03 -3.26 9.20
N HIS A 34 -1.71 -2.20 8.74
CA HIS A 34 -1.64 -1.78 7.33
C HIS A 34 -0.21 -1.41 6.93
N PHE A 35 0.38 -2.19 6.03
CA PHE A 35 1.59 -1.81 5.31
C PHE A 35 1.70 -2.53 3.97
N VAL A 36 2.40 -1.91 3.03
CA VAL A 36 2.78 -2.52 1.75
C VAL A 36 4.29 -2.74 1.77
N SER A 37 4.73 -3.88 1.26
CA SER A 37 6.14 -4.17 1.08
C SER A 37 6.41 -4.73 -0.30
N ARG A 38 7.62 -4.56 -0.82
CA ARG A 38 8.03 -5.27 -2.04
C ARG A 38 8.03 -6.79 -1.80
N LYS A 39 7.59 -7.53 -2.81
CA LYS A 39 7.54 -8.99 -2.82
C LYS A 39 8.96 -9.58 -2.81
N GLN A 40 9.82 -9.08 -3.68
CA GLN A 40 11.24 -9.43 -3.68
C GLN A 40 11.97 -8.75 -2.52
N LYS A 41 12.34 -9.52 -1.50
CA LYS A 41 13.05 -8.98 -0.33
C LYS A 41 14.48 -8.56 -0.67
N ALA A 42 15.06 -7.75 0.21
CA ALA A 42 16.45 -7.31 0.05
C ALA A 42 17.42 -8.48 0.12
N GLU A 43 18.50 -8.41 -0.66
CA GLU A 43 19.65 -9.27 -0.46
C GLU A 43 20.18 -9.10 0.97
N SER A 44 20.70 -10.20 1.52
CA SER A 44 21.30 -10.17 2.85
C SER A 44 22.41 -9.12 2.94
N GLY A 45 22.44 -8.37 4.04
CA GLY A 45 23.42 -7.31 4.29
C GLY A 45 23.09 -5.95 3.66
N LYS A 46 21.96 -5.80 2.94
CA LYS A 46 21.48 -4.49 2.47
C LYS A 46 20.62 -3.80 3.53
N VAL A 47 20.77 -2.47 3.64
CA VAL A 47 19.91 -1.63 4.49
C VAL A 47 18.52 -1.50 3.86
N VAL A 48 17.47 -1.73 4.66
CA VAL A 48 16.07 -1.56 4.23
C VAL A 48 15.61 -0.14 4.54
N LEU A 49 14.93 0.48 3.58
CA LEU A 49 14.27 1.78 3.76
C LEU A 49 12.79 1.57 4.03
N ILE A 50 12.28 2.26 5.06
CA ILE A 50 10.87 2.25 5.43
C ILE A 50 10.42 3.70 5.53
N SER A 51 9.25 3.98 4.98
CA SER A 51 8.56 5.27 5.09
C SER A 51 7.08 5.05 5.32
N GLY A 52 6.34 6.12 5.58
CA GLY A 52 4.91 6.03 5.88
C GLY A 52 4.33 7.37 6.30
N GLY A 53 3.00 7.44 6.28
CA GLY A 53 2.21 8.62 6.60
C GLY A 53 0.71 8.32 6.55
N GLY A 54 -0.11 9.35 6.67
CA GLY A 54 -1.56 9.22 6.48
C GLY A 54 -1.93 9.00 5.01
N SER A 55 -3.02 8.28 4.76
CA SER A 55 -3.59 8.08 3.42
C SER A 55 -4.15 9.39 2.84
N GLY A 56 -4.34 9.45 1.51
CA GLY A 56 -4.83 10.64 0.80
C GLY A 56 -3.73 11.47 0.12
N HIS A 57 -2.49 10.97 0.16
CA HIS A 57 -1.32 11.53 -0.53
C HIS A 57 -0.77 10.59 -1.61
N GLU A 58 -1.56 9.59 -2.03
CA GLU A 58 -1.18 8.64 -3.08
C GLU A 58 -0.68 9.40 -4.33
N PRO A 59 0.46 9.01 -4.93
CA PRO A 59 1.17 7.73 -4.74
C PRO A 59 2.12 7.68 -3.53
N LEU A 60 2.32 8.78 -2.79
CA LEU A 60 3.22 8.81 -1.64
C LEU A 60 2.54 8.16 -0.42
N HIS A 61 3.06 7.09 0.17
CA HIS A 61 4.38 6.45 -0.04
C HIS A 61 4.35 5.12 -0.82
N THR A 62 3.19 4.54 -1.06
CA THR A 62 3.04 3.15 -1.52
C THR A 62 3.46 2.91 -2.97
N GLY A 63 3.55 3.96 -3.79
CA GLY A 63 3.96 3.90 -5.20
C GLY A 63 5.42 4.24 -5.48
N LEU A 64 6.30 4.24 -4.47
CA LEU A 64 7.73 4.54 -4.57
C LEU A 64 8.61 3.30 -4.53
#